data_AF-A0A3A0ED24-F1
#
_entry.id   AF-A0A3A0ED24-F1
#
_cell.length_a   1.000
_cell.length_b   1.000
_cell.length_c   1.000
_cell.angle_alpha   90.00
_cell.angle_beta   90.00
_cell.angle_gamma   90.00
#
_symmetry.space_group_name_H-M   'P 1'
#
loop_
_entity.id
_entity.type
_entity.pdbx_description
1 polymer ?
#
loop_
_entity_poly.entity_id
_entity_poly.type
_entity_poly.pdbx_seq_one_letter_code
_entity_poly.pdbx_strand_id
1 'polypeptide(L)'
;MTLVRGACGSAWRKAGGSAGRGALPLLLVAALAAALLGCSGGATAGDEERARAMMRMVGIEYGRFLASHNGQPPKDEAELRQFIDAQISQTPNYGVKNAEELLTSPRDGQPLKIIVGKKVAPPDPSGSPWAAYEQTGVGGSRLAVNARGQVQELSSEQIESVVAK
;
A
#
# COMPACT_ATOMS: atom_id res chain seq x y z
N MET A 1 25.25 -30.54 -6.09
CA MET A 1 25.46 -30.42 -4.62
C MET A 1 24.10 -30.42 -3.96
N THR A 2 23.77 -31.52 -3.30
CA THR A 2 22.43 -31.88 -2.84
C THR A 2 22.38 -31.69 -1.34
N LEU A 3 21.60 -30.73 -0.84
CA LEU A 3 21.52 -30.41 0.58
C LEU A 3 20.16 -30.84 1.16
N VAL A 4 20.22 -32.02 1.77
CA VAL A 4 19.53 -32.57 2.94
C VAL A 4 18.28 -31.83 3.46
N ARG A 5 17.15 -32.57 3.43
CA ARG A 5 15.90 -32.31 4.15
C ARG A 5 16.10 -32.54 5.66
N GLY A 6 15.84 -31.50 6.46
CA GLY A 6 15.78 -31.57 7.92
C GLY A 6 14.36 -31.88 8.41
N ALA A 7 14.27 -32.82 9.35
CA ALA A 7 13.05 -33.46 9.82
C ALA A 7 12.18 -32.60 10.76
N CYS A 8 10.89 -32.91 10.66
CA CYS A 8 9.81 -32.60 11.60
C CYS A 8 10.10 -33.19 12.98
N GLY A 9 9.89 -32.41 14.04
CA GLY A 9 9.96 -32.94 15.40
C GLY A 9 9.69 -31.90 16.47
N SER A 10 8.89 -32.34 17.44
CA SER A 10 8.67 -31.80 18.79
C SER A 10 7.65 -30.67 18.92
N ALA A 11 6.85 -30.60 19.98
CA ALA A 11 6.36 -31.56 20.95
C ALA A 11 5.31 -30.77 21.75
N TRP A 12 4.23 -31.42 22.13
CA TRP A 12 3.21 -30.86 23.00
C TRP A 12 3.81 -30.39 24.34
N ARG A 13 3.46 -29.17 24.77
CA ARG A 13 3.43 -28.82 26.20
C ARG A 13 2.10 -28.13 26.51
N LYS A 14 1.19 -28.91 27.11
CA LYS A 14 0.12 -28.38 27.96
C LYS A 14 0.77 -27.89 29.25
N ALA A 15 0.68 -26.59 29.52
CA ALA A 15 0.90 -26.06 30.85
C ALA A 15 -0.47 -25.67 31.42
N GLY A 16 -0.92 -26.44 32.40
CA GLY A 16 -2.06 -26.10 33.24
C GLY A 16 -1.62 -25.39 34.52
N GLY A 17 -2.59 -24.74 35.16
CA GLY A 17 -2.54 -24.32 36.56
C GLY A 17 -2.21 -22.84 36.78
N SER A 18 -3.18 -22.05 37.22
CA SER A 18 -3.52 -21.93 38.64
C SER A 18 -4.34 -20.66 38.91
N ALA A 19 -5.49 -20.85 39.54
CA ALA A 19 -6.34 -19.78 40.02
C ALA A 19 -5.66 -19.07 41.22
N GLY A 20 -5.27 -17.81 41.02
CA GLY A 20 -4.87 -16.89 42.08
C GLY A 20 -5.82 -15.70 42.08
N ARG A 21 -6.81 -15.72 42.98
CA ARG A 21 -7.62 -14.56 43.32
C ARG A 21 -6.79 -13.64 44.22
N GLY A 22 -6.47 -12.45 43.75
CA GLY A 22 -5.92 -11.38 44.61
C GLY A 22 -5.08 -10.37 43.86
N ALA A 23 -5.57 -9.13 43.80
CA ALA A 23 -4.85 -7.91 43.41
C ALA A 23 -4.34 -7.83 41.95
N LEU A 24 -5.24 -7.64 40.98
CA LEU A 24 -4.85 -7.38 39.58
C LEU A 24 -5.64 -6.29 38.81
N PRO A 25 -6.08 -5.14 39.37
CA PRO A 25 -6.61 -4.07 38.53
C PRO A 25 -5.55 -3.06 38.04
N LEU A 26 -4.32 -3.08 38.58
CA LEU A 26 -3.34 -2.02 38.29
C LEU A 26 -2.35 -2.35 37.15
N LEU A 27 -2.14 -3.63 36.83
CA LEU A 27 -1.12 -4.07 35.87
C LEU A 27 -1.63 -4.11 34.41
N LEU A 28 -2.95 -4.07 34.21
CA LEU A 28 -3.59 -4.03 32.89
C LEU A 28 -3.64 -2.62 32.28
N VAL A 29 -3.51 -1.57 33.10
CA VAL A 29 -3.48 -0.17 32.65
C VAL A 29 -2.10 0.22 32.09
N ALA A 30 -1.01 -0.36 32.61
CA ALA A 30 0.35 -0.07 32.15
C ALA A 30 0.67 -0.67 30.77
N ALA A 31 0.12 -1.85 30.45
CA ALA A 31 0.33 -2.48 29.14
C ALA A 31 -0.40 -1.75 27.99
N LEU A 32 -1.49 -1.02 28.29
CA LEU A 32 -2.25 -0.26 27.30
C LEU A 32 -1.59 1.09 26.94
N ALA A 33 -0.80 1.67 27.85
CA ALA A 33 -0.07 2.91 27.60
C ALA A 33 1.16 2.72 26.69
N ALA A 34 1.77 1.53 26.68
CA ALA A 34 2.93 1.24 25.83
C ALA A 34 2.57 0.99 24.35
N ALA A 35 1.30 0.74 24.02
CA ALA A 35 0.83 0.54 22.65
C ALA A 35 0.57 1.87 21.88
N LEU A 36 0.59 3.02 22.56
CA LEU A 36 0.36 4.34 21.94
C LEU A 36 1.64 5.07 21.54
N LEU A 37 2.82 4.55 21.86
CA LEU A 37 4.10 5.01 21.31
C LEU A 37 4.38 4.33 19.95
N GLY A 38 3.33 4.18 19.14
CA GLY A 38 3.39 3.66 17.79
C GLY A 38 4.23 4.58 16.92
N CYS A 39 5.49 4.19 16.74
CA CYS A 39 6.41 4.51 15.65
C CYS A 39 5.98 5.67 14.73
N SER A 40 6.15 6.91 15.18
CA SER A 40 6.16 8.07 14.28
C SER A 40 7.48 8.08 13.53
N GLY A 41 7.65 7.15 12.59
CA GLY A 41 8.71 7.23 11.58
C GLY A 41 8.42 8.44 10.71
N GLY A 42 8.97 9.60 11.06
CA GLY A 42 8.89 10.78 10.21
C GLY A 42 9.58 10.47 8.88
N ALA A 43 8.85 10.56 7.78
CA ALA A 43 9.40 10.38 6.45
C ALA A 43 10.58 11.33 6.27
N THR A 44 11.75 10.79 5.92
CA THR A 44 12.91 11.59 5.54
C THR A 44 12.69 12.20 4.16
N ALA A 45 13.47 13.23 3.79
CA ALA A 45 13.41 13.80 2.44
C ALA A 45 13.62 12.73 1.34
N GLY A 46 14.42 11.70 1.60
CA GLY A 46 14.63 10.58 0.69
C GLY A 46 13.39 9.67 0.56
N ASP A 47 12.61 9.52 1.63
CA ASP A 47 11.38 8.72 1.60
C ASP A 47 10.29 9.40 0.78
N GLU A 48 10.22 10.74 0.79
CA GLU A 48 9.27 11.48 -0.04
C GLU A 48 9.58 11.34 -1.53
N GLU A 49 10.85 11.50 -1.92
CA GLU A 49 11.27 11.32 -3.32
C GLU A 49 11.01 9.89 -3.80
N ARG A 50 11.34 8.90 -2.95
CA ARG A 50 11.04 7.48 -3.21
C ARG A 50 9.55 7.23 -3.35
N ALA A 51 8.71 7.80 -2.48
CA ALA A 51 7.26 7.67 -2.56
C ALA A 51 6.71 8.26 -3.86
N ARG A 52 7.16 9.45 -4.26
CA ARG A 52 6.77 10.05 -5.54
C ARG A 52 7.23 9.22 -6.74
N ALA A 53 8.44 8.64 -6.69
CA ALA A 53 8.92 7.75 -7.75
C ALA A 53 8.07 6.47 -7.86
N MET A 54 7.73 5.84 -6.74
CA MET A 54 6.88 4.65 -6.70
C MET A 54 5.46 4.96 -7.17
N MET A 55 4.86 6.06 -6.70
CA MET A 55 3.56 6.54 -7.17
C MET A 55 3.56 6.77 -8.69
N ARG A 56 4.60 7.43 -9.22
CA ARG A 56 4.75 7.62 -10.67
C ARG A 56 4.75 6.30 -11.43
N MET A 57 5.47 5.28 -10.94
CA MET A 57 5.48 3.95 -11.55
C MET A 57 4.08 3.31 -11.54
N VAL A 58 3.35 3.37 -10.42
CA VAL A 58 1.96 2.90 -10.34
C VAL A 58 1.09 3.57 -11.41
N GLY A 59 1.20 4.89 -11.56
CA GLY A 59 0.46 5.63 -12.59
C GLY A 59 0.80 5.19 -14.03
N ILE A 60 2.07 4.95 -14.32
CA ILE A 60 2.53 4.48 -15.64
C ILE A 60 2.00 3.07 -15.93
N GLU A 61 2.10 2.15 -14.98
CA GLU A 61 1.62 0.78 -15.16
C GLU A 61 0.09 0.73 -15.28
N TYR A 62 -0.63 1.57 -14.54
CA TYR A 62 -2.07 1.76 -14.72
C TYR A 62 -2.40 2.29 -16.12
N GLY A 63 -1.66 3.29 -16.62
CA GLY A 63 -1.80 3.78 -17.99
C GLY A 63 -1.56 2.70 -19.04
N ARG A 64 -0.57 1.82 -18.83
CA ARG A 64 -0.30 0.67 -19.71
C ARG A 64 -1.43 -0.38 -19.63
N PHE A 65 -2.01 -0.58 -18.45
CA PHE A 65 -3.20 -1.42 -18.29
C PHE A 65 -4.34 -0.88 -19.16
N LEU A 66 -4.66 0.42 -19.02
CA LEU A 66 -5.70 1.06 -19.83
C LEU A 66 -5.43 0.89 -21.33
N ALA A 67 -4.19 1.13 -21.77
CA ALA A 67 -3.81 0.99 -23.17
C ALA A 67 -4.01 -0.44 -23.70
N SER A 68 -3.72 -1.47 -22.90
CA SER A 68 -3.91 -2.87 -23.27
C SER A 68 -5.36 -3.37 -23.17
N HIS A 69 -6.22 -2.64 -22.43
CA HIS A 69 -7.62 -2.99 -22.20
C HIS A 69 -8.60 -2.00 -22.86
N ASN A 70 -8.21 -1.36 -23.97
CA ASN A 70 -9.06 -0.42 -24.73
C ASN A 70 -9.63 0.74 -23.88
N GLY A 71 -8.83 1.25 -22.95
CA GLY A 71 -9.20 2.32 -22.03
C GLY A 71 -10.08 1.88 -20.87
N GLN A 72 -10.36 0.57 -20.71
CA GLN A 72 -11.14 0.08 -19.59
C GLN A 72 -10.26 -0.01 -18.33
N PRO A 73 -10.71 0.58 -17.20
CA PRO A 73 -10.02 0.42 -15.93
C PRO A 73 -10.10 -1.03 -15.43
N PRO A 74 -9.19 -1.44 -14.55
CA PRO A 74 -9.28 -2.74 -13.90
C PRO A 74 -10.59 -2.86 -13.11
N LYS A 75 -11.15 -4.07 -13.09
CA LYS A 75 -12.37 -4.42 -12.37
C LYS A 75 -12.18 -4.31 -10.87
N ASP A 76 -11.00 -4.72 -10.41
CA ASP A 76 -10.60 -4.73 -9.01
C ASP A 76 -9.07 -4.57 -8.89
N GLU A 77 -8.61 -4.40 -7.66
CA GLU A 77 -7.18 -4.27 -7.35
C GLU A 77 -6.38 -5.53 -7.71
N ALA A 78 -7.00 -6.72 -7.67
CA ALA A 78 -6.31 -7.97 -7.95
C ALA A 78 -5.96 -8.10 -9.44
N GLU A 79 -6.84 -7.66 -10.34
CA GLU A 79 -6.58 -7.64 -11.79
C GLU A 79 -5.39 -6.72 -12.12
N LEU A 80 -5.30 -5.55 -11.49
CA LEU A 80 -4.15 -4.65 -11.65
C LEU A 80 -2.86 -5.25 -11.06
N ARG A 81 -2.94 -5.85 -9.87
CA ARG A 81 -1.78 -6.49 -9.21
C ARG A 81 -1.19 -7.59 -10.10
N GLN A 82 -2.04 -8.46 -10.65
CA GLN A 82 -1.62 -9.52 -11.59
C GLN A 82 -0.97 -8.95 -12.85
N PHE A 83 -1.51 -7.88 -13.41
CA PHE A 83 -0.92 -7.21 -14.56
C PHE A 83 0.48 -6.66 -14.25
N ILE A 84 0.64 -5.95 -13.12
CA ILE A 84 1.93 -5.40 -12.69
C ILE A 84 2.96 -6.51 -12.46
N ASP A 85 2.59 -7.61 -11.79
CA ASP A 85 3.50 -8.74 -11.57
C ASP A 85 3.99 -9.36 -12.90
N ALA A 86 3.09 -9.46 -13.89
CA ALA A 86 3.46 -9.92 -15.23
C ALA A 86 4.44 -8.94 -15.91
N GLN A 87 4.26 -7.63 -15.75
CA GLN A 87 5.16 -6.61 -16.30
C GLN A 87 6.54 -6.61 -15.62
N ILE A 88 6.60 -6.69 -14.30
CA ILE A 88 7.85 -6.75 -13.54
C ILE A 88 8.66 -7.99 -13.93
N SER A 89 7.99 -9.14 -14.11
CA SER A 89 8.63 -10.39 -14.55
C SER A 89 9.24 -10.28 -15.94
N GLN A 90 8.68 -9.44 -16.82
CA GLN A 90 9.19 -9.20 -18.17
C GLN A 90 10.30 -8.14 -18.20
N THR A 91 10.29 -7.19 -17.26
CA THR A 91 11.25 -6.08 -17.20
C THR A 91 11.76 -5.89 -15.76
N PRO A 92 12.81 -6.62 -15.34
CA PRO A 92 13.29 -6.61 -13.95
C PRO A 92 14.00 -5.32 -13.50
N ASN A 93 13.98 -4.26 -14.31
CA ASN A 93 14.79 -3.05 -14.10
C ASN A 93 14.12 -1.97 -13.23
N TYR A 94 12.96 -2.24 -12.63
CA TYR A 94 12.22 -1.23 -11.85
C TYR A 94 12.66 -1.09 -10.40
N GLY A 95 13.59 -1.92 -9.93
CA GLY A 95 14.04 -1.88 -8.52
C GLY A 95 12.98 -2.28 -7.50
N VAL A 96 11.84 -2.81 -7.96
CA VAL A 96 10.77 -3.41 -7.17
C VAL A 96 10.69 -4.90 -7.46
N LYS A 97 10.41 -5.72 -6.44
CA LYS A 97 10.41 -7.18 -6.56
C LYS A 97 9.10 -7.75 -7.05
N ASN A 98 7.99 -7.09 -6.74
CA ASN A 98 6.64 -7.55 -7.02
C ASN A 98 5.65 -6.36 -6.96
N ALA A 99 4.42 -6.60 -7.38
CA ALA A 99 3.36 -5.62 -7.36
C ALA A 99 3.03 -5.14 -5.93
N GLU A 100 3.11 -6.00 -4.92
CA GLU A 100 2.81 -5.63 -3.52
C GLU A 100 3.74 -4.52 -3.01
N GLU A 101 5.04 -4.63 -3.30
CA GLU A 101 6.01 -3.59 -2.97
C GLU A 101 5.67 -2.27 -3.68
N LEU A 102 5.27 -2.34 -4.96
CA LEU A 102 4.92 -1.15 -5.74
C LEU A 102 3.60 -0.50 -5.28
N LEU A 103 2.65 -1.32 -4.79
CA LEU A 103 1.31 -0.91 -4.36
C LEU A 103 1.22 -0.55 -2.88
N THR A 104 2.35 -0.46 -2.17
CA THR A 104 2.43 -0.03 -0.77
C THR A 104 3.07 1.34 -0.70
N SER A 105 2.47 2.29 0.03
CA SER A 105 3.08 3.61 0.21
C SER A 105 4.33 3.51 1.09
N PRO A 106 5.48 4.08 0.66
CA PRO A 106 6.66 4.20 1.50
C PRO A 106 6.50 5.17 2.67
N ARG A 107 5.52 6.10 2.61
CA ARG A 107 5.32 7.15 3.63
C ARG A 107 4.60 6.63 4.86
N ASP A 108 3.52 5.86 4.66
CA ASP A 108 2.65 5.38 5.74
C ASP A 108 2.63 3.84 5.87
N GLY A 109 3.29 3.12 4.96
CA GLY A 109 3.34 1.66 4.95
C GLY A 109 1.99 1.00 4.62
N GLN A 110 0.98 1.77 4.24
CA GLN A 110 -0.34 1.25 3.91
C GLN A 110 -0.44 0.91 2.41
N PRO A 111 -1.27 -0.08 2.05
CA PRO A 111 -1.61 -0.32 0.65
C PRO A 111 -2.23 0.94 0.02
N LEU A 112 -1.87 1.24 -1.21
CA LEU A 112 -2.49 2.31 -1.98
C LEU A 112 -3.93 1.95 -2.32
N LYS A 113 -4.81 2.95 -2.39
CA LYS A 113 -6.17 2.77 -2.93
C LYS A 113 -6.13 2.93 -4.42
N ILE A 114 -6.45 1.84 -5.13
CA ILE A 114 -6.60 1.84 -6.57
C ILE A 114 -8.00 2.31 -6.94
N ILE A 115 -8.07 3.25 -7.87
CA ILE A 115 -9.33 3.70 -8.44
C ILE A 115 -9.70 2.68 -9.51
N VAL A 116 -10.76 1.92 -9.25
CA VAL A 116 -11.25 0.85 -10.12
C VAL A 116 -12.63 1.18 -10.68
N GLY A 117 -12.98 0.54 -11.79
CA GLY A 117 -14.35 0.53 -12.30
C GLY A 117 -14.84 1.82 -12.98
N LYS A 118 -15.28 2.83 -12.23
CA LYS A 118 -16.14 3.91 -12.78
C LYS A 118 -15.36 4.95 -13.59
N LYS A 119 -16.09 5.56 -14.53
CA LYS A 119 -15.63 6.61 -15.45
C LYS A 119 -14.92 7.68 -14.64
N VAL A 120 -13.60 7.66 -14.72
CA VAL A 120 -12.72 8.42 -13.83
C VAL A 120 -13.14 9.89 -13.85
N ALA A 121 -13.15 10.50 -12.66
CA ALA A 121 -13.54 11.89 -12.42
C ALA A 121 -12.94 12.85 -13.45
N PRO A 122 -13.46 14.10 -13.58
CA PRO A 122 -12.96 15.07 -14.55
C PRO A 122 -11.44 15.06 -14.49
N PRO A 123 -10.79 14.85 -15.65
CA PRO A 123 -9.39 14.55 -15.67
C PRO A 123 -8.63 15.61 -14.90
N ASP A 124 -7.47 15.22 -14.35
CA ASP A 124 -6.53 16.22 -13.88
C ASP A 124 -6.29 17.26 -15.02
N PRO A 125 -5.70 18.43 -14.76
CA PRO A 125 -5.49 19.46 -15.79
C PRO A 125 -4.90 18.95 -17.12
N SER A 126 -4.18 17.81 -17.11
CA SER A 126 -3.62 17.13 -18.27
C SER A 126 -4.58 16.25 -19.10
N GLY A 127 -5.82 16.02 -18.67
CA GLY A 127 -6.75 15.15 -19.39
C GLY A 127 -6.70 13.67 -18.97
N SER A 128 -5.96 13.31 -17.91
CA SER A 128 -5.72 11.90 -17.56
C SER A 128 -6.56 11.43 -16.38
N PRO A 129 -7.00 10.16 -16.39
CA PRO A 129 -7.71 9.58 -15.26
C PRO A 129 -6.77 9.41 -14.04
N TRP A 130 -7.27 9.66 -12.84
CA TRP A 130 -6.64 9.23 -11.60
C TRP A 130 -6.53 7.71 -11.51
N ALA A 131 -5.39 7.22 -11.00
CA ALA A 131 -5.07 5.79 -10.92
C ALA A 131 -5.04 5.28 -9.47
N ALA A 132 -4.36 5.99 -8.57
CA ALA A 132 -4.20 5.56 -7.18
C ALA A 132 -3.97 6.74 -6.24
N TYR A 133 -4.22 6.53 -4.94
CA TYR A 133 -3.92 7.48 -3.88
C TYR A 133 -3.61 6.81 -2.54
N GLU A 134 -2.94 7.53 -1.63
CA GLU A 134 -2.63 7.06 -0.27
C GLU A 134 -3.89 6.96 0.61
N GLN A 135 -3.97 5.92 1.46
CA GLN A 135 -5.10 5.75 2.38
C GLN A 135 -5.11 6.80 3.48
N THR A 136 -3.97 6.97 4.13
CA THR A 136 -3.82 7.87 5.28
C THR A 136 -3.07 9.12 4.86
N GLY A 137 -1.93 8.97 4.18
CA GLY A 137 -1.03 10.08 3.87
C GLY A 137 -0.24 10.54 5.09
N VAL A 138 0.48 11.66 4.94
CA VAL A 138 1.31 12.26 6.01
C VAL A 138 1.06 13.75 6.05
N GLY A 139 0.93 14.31 7.26
CA GLY A 139 0.73 15.76 7.44
C GLY A 139 -0.64 16.28 7.01
N GLY A 140 -1.67 15.42 6.96
CA GLY A 140 -3.02 15.79 6.51
C GLY A 140 -3.22 15.77 4.99
N SER A 141 -2.17 15.44 4.23
CA SER A 141 -2.18 15.37 2.78
C SER A 141 -1.82 13.97 2.28
N ARG A 142 -2.38 13.60 1.12
CA ARG A 142 -2.21 12.29 0.48
C ARG A 142 -1.60 12.48 -0.91
N LEU A 143 -0.63 11.65 -1.25
CA LEU A 143 -0.19 11.55 -2.63
C LEU A 143 -1.28 10.85 -3.45
N ALA A 144 -1.55 11.41 -4.63
CA ALA A 144 -2.38 10.81 -5.66
C ALA A 144 -1.62 10.82 -6.99
N VAL A 145 -1.91 9.86 -7.86
CA VAL A 145 -1.26 9.76 -9.17
C VAL A 145 -2.26 9.48 -10.27
N ASN A 146 -2.07 10.11 -11.42
CA ASN A 146 -2.86 9.84 -12.63
C ASN A 146 -2.24 8.74 -13.50
N ALA A 147 -2.97 8.28 -14.51
CA ALA A 147 -2.53 7.26 -15.47
C ALA A 147 -1.37 7.70 -16.39
N ARG A 148 -0.88 8.95 -16.26
CA ARG A 148 0.34 9.44 -16.92
C ARG A 148 1.53 9.54 -15.96
N GLY A 149 1.38 9.14 -14.70
CA GLY A 149 2.43 9.19 -13.69
C GLY A 149 2.66 10.58 -13.08
N GLN A 150 1.75 11.53 -13.27
CA GLN A 150 1.80 12.81 -12.58
C GLN A 150 1.32 12.62 -11.14
N VAL A 151 2.23 12.87 -10.20
CA VAL A 151 1.97 12.76 -8.76
C VAL A 151 1.63 14.13 -8.20
N GLN A 152 0.52 14.22 -7.47
CA GLN A 152 0.08 15.44 -6.79
C GLN A 152 -0.17 15.15 -5.32
N GLU A 153 0.02 16.16 -4.49
CA GLU A 153 -0.34 16.10 -3.09
C GLU A 153 -1.71 16.77 -2.92
N LEU A 154 -2.67 16.00 -2.41
CA LEU A 154 -4.06 16.40 -2.31
C LEU A 154 -4.52 16.35 -0.84
N SER A 155 -5.35 17.31 -0.45
CA SER A 155 -6.04 17.27 0.83
C SER A 155 -7.08 16.15 0.86
N SER A 156 -7.55 15.79 2.06
CA SER A 156 -8.58 14.75 2.20
C SER A 156 -9.86 15.09 1.44
N GLU A 157 -10.25 16.37 1.43
CA GLU A 157 -11.42 16.88 0.70
C GLU A 157 -11.23 16.77 -0.82
N GLN A 158 -10.01 17.03 -1.31
CA GLN A 158 -9.70 16.88 -2.73
C GLN A 158 -9.74 15.41 -3.16
N ILE A 159 -9.28 14.48 -2.33
CA ILE A 159 -9.37 13.04 -2.61
C ILE A 159 -10.82 12.58 -2.69
N GLU A 160 -11.69 13.05 -1.80
CA GLU A 160 -13.12 12.73 -1.87
C GLU A 160 -13.72 13.18 -3.21
N SER A 161 -13.35 14.36 -3.72
CA SER A 161 -13.82 14.84 -5.02
C SER A 161 -13.37 13.97 -6.21
N VAL A 162 -12.22 13.29 -6.07
CA VAL A 162 -11.67 12.36 -7.07
C VAL A 162 -12.38 11.01 -7.03
N VAL A 163 -12.78 10.53 -5.85
CA VAL A 163 -13.33 9.18 -5.64
C VAL A 163 -14.87 9.14 -5.66
N ALA A 164 -15.55 10.23 -5.30
CA ALA A 164 -16.99 10.24 -5.02
C ALA A 164 -17.92 10.27 -6.26
N LYS A 165 -17.47 9.88 -7.46
CA LYS A 165 -18.27 9.95 -8.70
C LYS A 165 -18.30 8.63 -9.46
#